data_AF-D0UGD7-F1
#
_entry.id   AF-D0UGD7-F1
#
_cell.length_a   1.000
_cell.length_b   1.000
_cell.length_c   1.000
_cell.angle_alpha   90.00
_cell.angle_beta   90.00
_cell.angle_gamma   90.00
#
_symmetry.space_group_name_H-M   'P 1'
#
loop_
_entity.id
_entity.type
_entity.pdbx_description
1 polymer ?
#
loop_
_entity_poly.entity_id
_entity_poly.type
_entity_poly.pdbx_seq_one_letter_code
_entity_poly.pdbx_strand_id
1 'polypeptide(L)'
;MPLVPSFLILLLTCPALLTPSGSQSLQPGGQRAPRDTKPEGGGQPIKVVISEACVQGDSSQTQGKELDLEPGSAIVLTHRIRLVPGSSAGGCEAEFAALRDRLERLEKEVSSLREKCGGPEGGCCTSQQSKGAECSIKPEGDECPNECSDQGRCKDGKCVCFPGFSGPDCSLSDCPGNCNDKGKCVNGQCVCDPGFTGPDCSSESCPGNCNNKGRCVNGQCVCDPGFTGPDCSSESCPGNCNNKGRCVNGQCVCDPGFTGPDCSSESCPGNCNNKGRCVNGQCVCDTGFTGPDCSTKACPGNCKNRGKCVNGKCVCDSGFTGPDCSTKSCPGNCSNRGKCVNGQCVCDRGFTGPDCSAKACPNNCSNKGRCVNGKCVCEVGFSGQDCAAKGCPDNCSNKGRCVKGRCVCRRGFAPPDCSQCEAGLTGADCGTAMSGVSQLNTKDITESSVTLYWTPPPVQYDTYHITFTSQKEGDQQITSQVGGKLTTFTQTGLAAGQEYTVTIRGEINRRMGTESTV
;
A
#
# COMPACT_ATOMS: atom_id res chain seq x y z
N MET A 1 -59.49 29.01 -17.21
CA MET A 1 -60.09 27.67 -17.40
C MET A 1 -59.71 27.16 -18.79
N PRO A 2 -59.51 25.85 -19.01
CA PRO A 2 -58.50 25.02 -18.34
C PRO A 2 -57.78 24.13 -19.40
N LEU A 3 -57.13 22.96 -19.19
CA LEU A 3 -57.05 21.99 -18.08
C LEU A 3 -55.73 21.19 -18.19
N VAL A 4 -55.21 20.69 -17.06
CA VAL A 4 -54.00 19.85 -16.93
C VAL A 4 -54.38 18.35 -17.04
N PRO A 5 -53.41 17.42 -17.00
CA PRO A 5 -53.47 16.48 -15.87
C PRO A 5 -52.13 16.26 -15.16
N SER A 6 -52.19 16.24 -13.83
CA SER A 6 -51.11 15.79 -12.94
C SER A 6 -51.08 14.26 -12.82
N PHE A 7 -49.93 13.68 -12.48
CA PHE A 7 -49.91 12.41 -11.77
C PHE A 7 -49.08 12.50 -10.49
N LEU A 8 -49.70 12.04 -9.41
CA LEU A 8 -49.18 12.00 -8.04
C LEU A 8 -48.56 10.62 -7.79
N ILE A 9 -47.42 10.54 -7.09
CA ILE A 9 -47.00 9.29 -6.43
C ILE A 9 -46.64 9.61 -4.98
N LEU A 10 -47.25 8.88 -4.06
CA LEU A 10 -47.16 9.05 -2.61
C LEU A 10 -45.86 8.47 -2.04
N LEU A 11 -45.30 9.16 -1.05
CA LEU A 11 -44.50 8.56 0.01
C LEU A 11 -45.43 7.91 1.05
N LEU A 12 -45.15 6.68 1.46
CA LEU A 12 -45.65 6.14 2.73
C LEU A 12 -44.65 5.14 3.33
N THR A 13 -44.07 5.54 4.45
CA THR A 13 -43.36 4.68 5.42
C THR A 13 -44.37 4.04 6.38
N CYS A 14 -44.17 2.78 6.79
CA CYS A 14 -44.59 2.26 8.11
C CYS A 14 -44.04 0.83 8.37
N PRO A 15 -44.10 0.30 9.62
CA PRO A 15 -43.07 -0.59 10.18
C PRO A 15 -43.62 -1.95 10.65
N ALA A 16 -42.83 -2.74 11.40
CA ALA A 16 -43.22 -3.43 12.65
C ALA A 16 -42.24 -4.55 13.13
N LEU A 17 -41.96 -4.54 14.44
CA LEU A 17 -41.86 -5.62 15.47
C LEU A 17 -41.21 -6.99 15.11
N LEU A 18 -40.18 -7.49 15.83
CA LEU A 18 -40.01 -7.85 17.26
C LEU A 18 -40.46 -9.28 17.68
N THR A 19 -39.46 -10.18 17.82
CA THR A 19 -39.34 -11.28 18.84
C THR A 19 -40.37 -12.44 18.89
N PRO A 20 -40.14 -13.51 19.69
CA PRO A 20 -38.92 -14.36 19.82
C PRO A 20 -39.24 -15.87 19.85
N SER A 21 -38.21 -16.74 19.89
CA SER A 21 -38.06 -17.93 20.79
C SER A 21 -37.03 -18.93 20.26
N GLY A 22 -36.30 -19.64 21.14
CA GLY A 22 -35.47 -20.79 20.73
C GLY A 22 -34.20 -21.03 21.54
N SER A 23 -34.33 -21.33 22.84
CA SER A 23 -33.20 -21.75 23.69
C SER A 23 -32.79 -23.20 23.40
N GLN A 24 -31.48 -23.49 23.30
CA GLN A 24 -30.79 -24.57 24.05
C GLN A 24 -29.30 -24.68 23.70
N SER A 25 -28.55 -25.44 24.51
CA SER A 25 -27.11 -25.39 24.66
C SER A 25 -26.37 -26.67 24.20
N LEU A 26 -25.03 -26.58 24.28
CA LEU A 26 -24.02 -27.65 24.39
C LEU A 26 -23.11 -27.93 23.18
N GLN A 27 -21.82 -28.06 23.54
CA GLN A 27 -20.60 -28.34 22.77
C GLN A 27 -20.48 -29.87 22.47
N PRO A 28 -19.39 -30.45 21.89
CA PRO A 28 -18.07 -29.87 21.57
C PRO A 28 -17.37 -30.35 20.25
N GLY A 29 -16.13 -29.88 20.03
CA GLY A 29 -15.08 -30.66 19.34
C GLY A 29 -14.76 -30.29 17.87
N GLY A 30 -13.71 -29.49 17.65
CA GLY A 30 -13.35 -28.93 16.34
C GLY A 30 -12.49 -29.76 15.38
N GLN A 31 -12.03 -29.14 14.29
CA GLN A 31 -10.76 -29.43 13.61
C GLN A 31 -10.35 -28.39 12.53
N ARG A 32 -9.12 -27.86 12.69
CA ARG A 32 -8.07 -27.41 11.74
C ARG A 32 -8.33 -26.57 10.45
N ALA A 33 -7.45 -25.54 10.34
CA ALA A 33 -6.78 -24.98 9.13
C ALA A 33 -7.61 -24.01 8.24
N PRO A 34 -7.01 -22.91 7.71
CA PRO A 34 -5.87 -22.98 6.77
C PRO A 34 -4.71 -21.95 6.92
N ARG A 35 -3.62 -22.23 6.19
CA ARG A 35 -2.48 -21.38 5.78
C ARG A 35 -2.85 -20.53 4.54
N ASP A 36 -2.09 -19.56 4.00
CA ASP A 36 -0.98 -18.68 4.41
C ASP A 36 -0.88 -17.61 3.30
N THR A 37 -0.71 -16.30 3.60
CA THR A 37 0.14 -15.41 2.76
C THR A 37 0.56 -14.11 3.47
N LYS A 38 1.87 -13.86 3.44
CA LYS A 38 2.65 -12.66 3.85
C LYS A 38 2.42 -11.49 2.84
N PRO A 39 3.05 -10.28 2.95
CA PRO A 39 3.85 -9.66 4.03
C PRO A 39 3.40 -8.19 4.32
N GLU A 40 4.11 -7.24 4.95
CA GLU A 40 5.39 -7.13 5.70
C GLU A 40 5.24 -5.94 6.69
N GLY A 41 6.05 -5.84 7.76
CA GLY A 41 6.10 -4.63 8.60
C GLY A 41 7.16 -4.73 9.70
N GLY A 42 8.36 -4.19 9.46
CA GLY A 42 9.51 -4.36 10.35
C GLY A 42 9.51 -3.40 11.54
N GLY A 43 9.54 -3.95 12.76
CA GLY A 43 9.98 -3.28 13.97
C GLY A 43 11.17 -4.03 14.58
N GLN A 44 12.24 -3.32 14.95
CA GLN A 44 13.41 -3.94 15.60
C GLN A 44 13.08 -4.31 17.06
N PRO A 45 13.57 -5.45 17.59
CA PRO A 45 13.38 -5.79 18.99
C PRO A 45 14.18 -4.85 19.91
N ILE A 46 13.56 -4.46 21.03
CA ILE A 46 14.18 -3.63 22.05
C ILE A 46 15.19 -4.49 22.82
N LYS A 47 16.48 -4.17 22.70
CA LYS A 47 17.53 -4.82 23.50
C LYS A 47 17.63 -4.20 24.88
N VAL A 48 17.49 -5.03 25.92
CA VAL A 48 17.72 -4.65 27.33
C VAL A 48 18.98 -5.35 27.82
N VAL A 49 19.99 -4.57 28.24
CA VAL A 49 21.23 -5.08 28.82
C VAL A 49 21.19 -4.85 30.32
N ILE A 50 21.14 -5.92 31.11
CA ILE A 50 21.23 -5.84 32.57
C ILE A 50 22.70 -5.89 32.96
N SER A 51 23.16 -4.85 33.66
CA SER A 51 24.53 -4.74 34.18
C SER A 51 24.52 -4.97 35.69
N GLU A 52 25.29 -5.96 36.19
CA GLU A 52 25.59 -6.04 37.61
C GLU A 52 26.76 -5.11 37.98
N ALA A 53 26.74 -4.57 39.20
CA ALA A 53 27.58 -3.45 39.57
C ALA A 53 29.01 -3.85 40.02
N CYS A 54 29.99 -3.14 39.46
CA CYS A 54 31.30 -2.81 40.03
C CYS A 54 32.10 -3.94 40.73
N VAL A 55 33.00 -4.57 39.98
CA VAL A 55 34.25 -5.15 40.51
C VAL A 55 35.41 -4.28 40.04
N GLN A 56 36.32 -3.91 40.95
CA GLN A 56 37.60 -3.27 40.58
C GLN A 56 38.59 -4.34 40.13
N GLY A 57 39.02 -4.29 38.87
CA GLY A 57 40.01 -5.23 38.33
C GLY A 57 40.08 -5.17 36.81
N ASP A 58 41.29 -5.27 36.28
CA ASP A 58 41.66 -5.04 34.88
C ASP A 58 40.99 -6.02 33.87
N SER A 59 40.79 -5.52 32.65
CA SER A 59 40.53 -6.20 31.37
C SER A 59 39.57 -7.42 31.27
N SER A 60 38.66 -7.30 30.29
CA SER A 60 38.08 -8.35 29.41
C SER A 60 37.01 -9.33 29.93
N GLN A 61 35.89 -9.34 29.16
CA GLN A 61 34.77 -10.30 29.12
C GLN A 61 33.81 -10.35 30.33
N THR A 62 32.68 -9.62 30.21
CA THR A 62 31.44 -9.88 30.95
C THR A 62 30.40 -10.56 30.03
N GLN A 63 29.89 -11.71 30.47
CA GLN A 63 29.01 -12.57 29.67
C GLN A 63 27.55 -12.38 30.09
N GLY A 64 26.85 -11.43 29.46
CA GLY A 64 25.40 -11.22 29.65
C GLY A 64 24.57 -12.29 28.96
N LYS A 65 23.39 -12.63 29.52
CA LYS A 65 22.47 -13.64 28.96
C LYS A 65 21.25 -12.95 28.33
N GLU A 66 21.07 -13.12 27.02
CA GLU A 66 19.98 -12.49 26.24
C GLU A 66 18.65 -13.23 26.45
N LEU A 67 17.54 -12.48 26.46
CA LEU A 67 16.17 -12.97 26.70
C LEU A 67 15.19 -12.23 25.79
N ASP A 68 14.65 -12.93 24.79
CA ASP A 68 13.61 -12.40 23.90
C ASP A 68 12.23 -12.45 24.57
N LEU A 69 11.45 -11.37 24.47
CA LEU A 69 10.10 -11.24 25.02
C LEU A 69 9.15 -10.64 23.98
N GLU A 70 7.94 -11.22 23.86
CA GLU A 70 6.92 -10.72 22.93
C GLU A 70 6.08 -9.56 23.52
N PRO A 71 5.50 -8.69 22.67
CA PRO A 71 4.71 -7.54 23.12
C PRO A 71 3.50 -7.94 23.96
N GLY A 72 3.39 -7.40 25.18
CA GLY A 72 2.33 -7.70 26.15
C GLY A 72 2.76 -8.61 27.31
N SER A 73 4.00 -9.09 27.33
CA SER A 73 4.58 -9.86 28.45
C SER A 73 4.66 -9.04 29.74
N ALA A 74 4.08 -9.55 30.84
CA ALA A 74 4.17 -8.92 32.16
C ALA A 74 5.50 -9.25 32.86
N ILE A 75 6.34 -8.23 33.10
CA ILE A 75 7.63 -8.39 33.79
C ILE A 75 7.42 -8.31 35.30
N VAL A 76 7.59 -9.44 36.01
CA VAL A 76 7.50 -9.51 37.48
C VAL A 76 8.90 -9.63 38.09
N LEU A 77 9.49 -8.50 38.46
CA LEU A 77 10.80 -8.41 39.14
C LEU A 77 10.68 -8.80 40.63
N THR A 78 10.77 -10.08 40.94
CA THR A 78 10.77 -10.58 42.32
C THR A 78 12.16 -10.44 42.97
N HIS A 79 12.37 -9.35 43.71
CA HIS A 79 13.55 -9.18 44.57
C HIS A 79 13.52 -10.18 45.74
N ARG A 80 14.27 -11.30 45.61
CA ARG A 80 14.52 -12.23 46.71
C ARG A 80 15.79 -11.84 47.48
N ILE A 81 15.66 -10.94 48.44
CA ILE A 81 16.73 -10.66 49.40
C ILE A 81 16.89 -11.89 50.30
N ARG A 82 17.99 -12.62 50.12
CA ARG A 82 18.46 -13.62 51.09
C ARG A 82 19.56 -12.99 51.94
N LEU A 83 19.26 -12.71 53.21
CA LEU A 83 20.29 -12.40 54.20
C LEU A 83 21.00 -13.70 54.60
N VAL A 84 22.17 -13.93 54.02
CA VAL A 84 23.07 -15.03 54.41
C VAL A 84 24.17 -14.44 55.30
N PRO A 85 24.31 -14.86 56.57
CA PRO A 85 25.39 -14.38 57.41
C PRO A 85 26.71 -15.06 57.05
N GLY A 86 27.71 -14.25 56.66
CA GLY A 86 29.11 -14.67 56.59
C GLY A 86 29.70 -14.83 55.18
N SER A 87 30.28 -13.75 54.65
CA SER A 87 31.59 -13.73 53.95
C SER A 87 31.89 -12.32 53.43
N SER A 88 32.44 -11.47 54.29
CA SER A 88 33.01 -10.18 53.92
C SER A 88 34.53 -10.24 54.12
N ALA A 89 35.29 -10.46 53.06
CA ALA A 89 36.74 -10.35 53.07
C ALA A 89 37.16 -8.98 52.53
N GLY A 90 37.94 -8.24 53.33
CA GLY A 90 38.64 -7.01 52.92
C GLY A 90 37.88 -5.71 53.20
N GLY A 91 38.34 -4.94 54.19
CA GLY A 91 38.23 -3.47 54.11
C GLY A 91 37.73 -2.66 55.32
N CYS A 92 37.40 -3.24 56.49
CA CYS A 92 36.89 -2.45 57.63
C CYS A 92 37.44 -2.81 59.04
N GLU A 93 38.60 -3.47 59.17
CA GLU A 93 39.19 -3.75 60.50
C GLU A 93 40.06 -2.63 61.08
N ALA A 94 40.54 -1.68 60.27
CA ALA A 94 41.45 -0.63 60.74
C ALA A 94 40.76 0.49 61.54
N GLU A 95 39.54 0.89 61.17
CA GLU A 95 38.86 2.03 61.82
C GLU A 95 38.08 1.65 63.09
N PHE A 96 37.62 0.40 63.22
CA PHE A 96 36.96 -0.08 64.43
C PHE A 96 37.94 -0.47 65.56
N ALA A 97 39.22 -0.67 65.25
CA ALA A 97 40.27 -0.84 66.25
C ALA A 97 40.54 0.47 67.03
N ALA A 98 40.60 1.60 66.31
CA ALA A 98 40.82 2.93 66.91
C ALA A 98 39.69 3.39 67.85
N LEU A 99 38.45 2.94 67.61
CA LEU A 99 37.30 3.20 68.48
C LEU A 99 37.29 2.32 69.74
N ARG A 100 37.67 1.04 69.64
CA ARG A 100 37.78 0.14 70.81
C ARG A 100 38.88 0.58 71.77
N ASP A 101 40.07 0.87 71.24
CA ASP A 101 41.23 1.34 72.02
C ASP A 101 40.96 2.71 72.71
N ARG A 102 40.02 3.51 72.19
CA ARG A 102 39.54 4.76 72.82
C ARG A 102 38.48 4.52 73.90
N LEU A 103 37.64 3.50 73.75
CA LEU A 103 36.65 3.10 74.76
C LEU A 103 37.34 2.46 75.99
N GLU A 104 38.32 1.60 75.77
CA GLU A 104 39.08 0.90 76.81
C GLU A 104 39.94 1.86 77.66
N ARG A 105 40.42 2.97 77.08
CA ARG A 105 41.04 4.07 77.84
C ARG A 105 40.05 4.81 78.73
N LEU A 106 38.85 5.11 78.24
CA LEU A 106 37.82 5.82 79.01
C LEU A 106 37.29 4.97 80.19
N GLU A 107 37.10 3.66 80.01
CA GLU A 107 36.72 2.76 81.11
C GLU A 107 37.80 2.68 82.20
N LYS A 108 39.08 2.80 81.82
CA LYS A 108 40.22 2.80 82.76
C LYS A 108 40.33 4.09 83.56
N GLU A 109 40.04 5.24 82.95
CA GLU A 109 39.98 6.53 83.65
C GLU A 109 38.78 6.61 84.60
N VAL A 110 37.59 6.17 84.17
CA VAL A 110 36.38 6.14 85.02
C VAL A 110 36.54 5.17 86.20
N SER A 111 37.21 4.02 86.00
CA SER A 111 37.51 3.09 87.10
C SER A 111 38.47 3.70 88.13
N SER A 112 39.49 4.46 87.69
CA SER A 112 40.43 5.13 88.59
C SER A 112 39.83 6.32 89.35
N LEU A 113 38.79 6.97 88.80
CA LEU A 113 37.99 7.94 89.56
C LEU A 113 37.09 7.25 90.59
N ARG A 114 36.48 6.11 90.24
CA ARG A 114 35.58 5.36 91.14
C ARG A 114 36.31 4.86 92.41
N GLU A 115 37.57 4.46 92.27
CA GLU A 115 38.40 4.02 93.41
C GLU A 115 38.80 5.17 94.37
N LYS A 116 38.75 6.43 93.90
CA LYS A 116 39.05 7.63 94.72
C LYS A 116 37.85 8.20 95.49
N CYS A 117 36.62 7.78 95.17
CA CYS A 117 35.38 8.33 95.75
C CYS A 117 34.31 7.27 96.10
N GLY A 118 34.65 5.97 96.13
CA GLY A 118 33.66 4.87 96.11
C GLY A 118 33.79 3.78 97.18
N GLY A 119 34.37 4.07 98.35
CA GLY A 119 34.34 3.17 99.51
C GLY A 119 33.00 3.23 100.27
N PRO A 120 32.64 2.23 101.10
CA PRO A 120 31.34 2.17 101.78
C PRO A 120 31.09 3.25 102.85
N GLU A 121 32.14 3.98 103.25
CA GLU A 121 32.07 5.18 104.08
C GLU A 121 32.85 6.28 103.35
N GLY A 122 32.23 7.45 103.16
CA GLY A 122 32.64 8.40 102.12
C GLY A 122 33.63 9.49 102.54
N GLY A 123 33.82 10.48 101.65
CA GLY A 123 34.33 11.81 101.98
C GLY A 123 35.79 12.08 101.59
N CYS A 124 35.99 12.77 100.46
CA CYS A 124 37.30 13.31 100.08
C CYS A 124 37.51 14.74 100.65
N CYS A 125 37.49 14.87 101.98
CA CYS A 125 37.90 16.08 102.72
C CYS A 125 38.13 15.73 104.20
N THR A 126 39.38 15.79 104.69
CA THR A 126 39.71 15.46 106.09
C THR A 126 40.52 16.55 106.83
N SER A 127 40.20 16.66 108.13
CA SER A 127 41.03 17.16 109.25
C SER A 127 41.41 18.65 109.40
N GLN A 128 40.69 19.30 110.33
CA GLN A 128 41.21 19.87 111.59
C GLN A 128 42.25 21.03 111.59
N GLN A 129 41.75 22.27 111.57
CA GLN A 129 42.11 23.39 112.47
C GLN A 129 41.20 24.60 112.10
N SER A 130 40.29 25.11 112.94
CA SER A 130 40.54 25.66 114.29
C SER A 130 39.25 25.74 115.13
N LYS A 131 39.38 25.96 116.45
CA LYS A 131 38.27 26.02 117.43
C LYS A 131 37.59 27.41 117.48
N GLY A 132 36.29 27.45 117.78
CA GLY A 132 35.58 28.65 118.23
C GLY A 132 34.07 28.43 118.34
N ALA A 133 33.50 28.64 119.54
CA ALA A 133 32.08 28.52 119.89
C ALA A 133 31.15 29.39 118.97
N GLU A 134 29.82 29.18 118.91
CA GLU A 134 28.90 28.86 120.00
C GLU A 134 27.54 28.34 119.47
N CYS A 135 26.90 27.40 120.17
CA CYS A 135 25.52 27.00 119.87
C CYS A 135 24.53 27.95 120.56
N SER A 136 23.45 28.35 119.87
CA SER A 136 22.23 28.86 120.51
C SER A 136 21.00 28.54 119.65
N ILE A 137 19.87 28.31 120.31
CA ILE A 137 18.68 27.64 119.74
C ILE A 137 17.51 28.63 119.58
N LYS A 138 16.66 28.37 118.57
CA LYS A 138 15.25 28.82 118.35
C LYS A 138 15.03 30.13 117.56
N PRO A 139 13.84 30.33 116.94
CA PRO A 139 12.75 29.38 116.62
C PRO A 139 12.35 29.37 115.12
N GLU A 140 11.21 28.71 114.83
CA GLU A 140 10.55 28.50 113.52
C GLU A 140 10.27 29.76 112.69
N GLY A 141 10.31 29.61 111.36
CA GLY A 141 9.69 30.51 110.38
C GLY A 141 10.61 31.00 109.26
N ASP A 142 10.80 30.17 108.22
CA ASP A 142 11.10 30.52 106.80
C ASP A 142 11.79 29.33 106.07
N GLU A 143 11.02 28.28 105.76
CA GLU A 143 11.52 27.13 105.00
C GLU A 143 10.97 27.17 103.56
N CYS A 144 11.84 27.33 102.57
CA CYS A 144 11.41 27.45 101.17
C CYS A 144 11.10 26.08 100.54
N PRO A 145 10.06 25.98 99.68
CA PRO A 145 9.71 24.74 98.99
C PRO A 145 10.90 24.12 98.24
N ASN A 146 11.23 22.87 98.57
CA ASN A 146 12.32 22.08 97.97
C ASN A 146 13.67 22.82 97.83
N GLU A 147 14.02 23.71 98.77
CA GLU A 147 15.22 24.57 98.69
C GLU A 147 15.34 25.36 97.36
N CYS A 148 14.20 25.65 96.72
CA CYS A 148 14.10 26.25 95.38
C CYS A 148 14.78 25.42 94.26
N SER A 149 14.85 24.10 94.45
CA SER A 149 15.39 23.10 93.51
C SER A 149 16.81 23.41 93.01
N ASP A 150 17.62 24.13 93.80
CA ASP A 150 18.89 24.74 93.42
C ASP A 150 18.84 25.73 92.23
N GLN A 151 17.65 26.05 91.71
CA GLN A 151 17.41 26.91 90.54
C GLN A 151 16.75 28.26 90.91
N GLY A 152 16.83 28.65 92.17
CA GLY A 152 16.34 29.92 92.66
C GLY A 152 16.98 30.35 93.97
N ARG A 153 16.62 31.54 94.44
CA ARG A 153 17.04 32.06 95.74
C ARG A 153 15.83 32.07 96.67
N CYS A 154 15.96 31.40 97.81
CA CYS A 154 14.97 31.48 98.88
C CYS A 154 14.93 32.90 99.45
N LYS A 155 13.74 33.49 99.57
CA LYS A 155 13.53 34.80 100.18
C LYS A 155 12.14 34.88 100.80
N ASP A 156 12.08 35.18 102.11
CA ASP A 156 10.84 35.37 102.86
C ASP A 156 9.85 34.19 102.66
N GLY A 157 10.36 32.95 102.79
CA GLY A 157 9.61 31.69 102.58
C GLY A 157 9.22 31.36 101.13
N LYS A 158 9.59 32.18 100.14
CA LYS A 158 9.25 31.99 98.72
C LYS A 158 10.49 31.92 97.82
N CYS A 159 10.42 31.09 96.79
CA CYS A 159 11.48 31.00 95.79
C CYS A 159 11.41 32.12 94.73
N VAL A 160 12.55 32.76 94.49
CA VAL A 160 12.77 33.68 93.37
C VAL A 160 13.70 32.99 92.37
N CYS A 161 13.13 32.53 91.26
CA CYS A 161 13.83 31.66 90.31
C CYS A 161 14.90 32.39 89.49
N PHE A 162 15.93 31.65 89.07
CA PHE A 162 16.89 32.14 88.09
C PHE A 162 16.25 32.25 86.70
N PRO A 163 16.76 33.12 85.81
CA PRO A 163 16.25 33.23 84.45
C PRO A 163 16.33 31.89 83.72
N GLY A 164 15.23 31.45 83.10
CA GLY A 164 15.12 30.10 82.54
C GLY A 164 14.47 29.09 83.47
N PHE A 165 14.00 29.50 84.66
CA PHE A 165 13.25 28.66 85.59
C PHE A 165 12.05 29.39 86.21
N SER A 166 10.99 28.64 86.48
CA SER A 166 9.73 29.11 87.09
C SER A 166 9.05 28.03 87.93
N GLY A 167 7.90 28.37 88.52
CA GLY A 167 7.18 27.53 89.48
C GLY A 167 7.41 27.94 90.96
N PRO A 168 6.69 27.32 91.90
CA PRO A 168 6.74 27.69 93.33
C PRO A 168 8.06 27.31 94.01
N ASP A 169 8.76 26.31 93.47
CA ASP A 169 10.06 25.78 93.89
C ASP A 169 11.12 25.85 92.78
N CYS A 170 10.87 26.62 91.71
CA CYS A 170 11.76 26.79 90.55
C CYS A 170 12.13 25.50 89.78
N SER A 171 11.36 24.43 89.93
CA SER A 171 11.60 23.13 89.27
C SER A 171 11.28 23.11 87.76
N LEU A 172 10.57 24.11 87.23
CA LEU A 172 10.15 24.14 85.81
C LEU A 172 11.15 24.96 85.00
N SER A 173 11.70 24.43 83.91
CA SER A 173 12.50 25.23 82.98
C SER A 173 11.63 26.04 82.02
N ASP A 174 11.92 27.34 81.87
CA ASP A 174 11.28 28.20 80.88
C ASP A 174 11.85 27.92 79.48
N CYS A 175 10.98 27.72 78.50
CA CYS A 175 11.40 27.56 77.10
C CYS A 175 11.51 28.90 76.35
N PRO A 176 12.38 28.99 75.32
CA PRO A 176 12.49 30.18 74.47
C PRO A 176 11.13 30.63 73.94
N GLY A 177 10.76 31.90 74.22
CA GLY A 177 9.50 32.50 73.75
C GLY A 177 8.22 31.78 74.19
N ASN A 178 8.25 30.95 75.24
CA ASN A 178 7.16 30.02 75.59
C ASN A 178 6.73 29.12 74.41
N CYS A 179 7.67 28.78 73.51
CA CYS A 179 7.39 28.08 72.25
C CYS A 179 6.34 28.78 71.35
N ASN A 180 6.15 30.09 71.51
CA ASN A 180 5.17 30.93 70.81
C ASN A 180 3.75 30.33 70.77
N ASP A 181 3.37 29.57 71.81
CA ASP A 181 2.12 28.79 71.92
C ASP A 181 1.87 27.82 70.74
N LYS A 182 2.95 27.40 70.06
CA LYS A 182 3.01 26.56 68.85
C LYS A 182 3.88 25.31 69.04
N GLY A 183 4.01 24.87 70.28
CA GLY A 183 4.81 23.71 70.65
C GLY A 183 4.77 23.45 72.14
N LYS A 184 5.40 22.35 72.56
CA LYS A 184 5.50 21.93 73.95
C LYS A 184 6.90 22.14 74.48
N CYS A 185 7.01 22.76 75.65
CA CYS A 185 8.27 22.87 76.37
C CYS A 185 8.65 21.51 76.97
N VAL A 186 9.84 21.00 76.64
CA VAL A 186 10.39 19.76 77.18
C VAL A 186 11.86 20.01 77.55
N ASN A 187 12.18 19.97 78.85
CA ASN A 187 13.54 20.16 79.37
C ASN A 187 14.25 21.43 78.86
N GLY A 188 13.52 22.55 78.78
CA GLY A 188 14.05 23.84 78.29
C GLY A 188 14.17 23.97 76.76
N GLN A 189 13.81 22.94 75.99
CA GLN A 189 13.74 22.99 74.53
C GLN A 189 12.30 22.90 74.03
N CYS A 190 11.96 23.69 73.00
CA CYS A 190 10.66 23.60 72.35
C CYS A 190 10.58 22.43 71.37
N VAL A 191 9.54 21.60 71.53
CA VAL A 191 9.12 20.59 70.56
C VAL A 191 7.92 21.15 69.80
N CYS A 192 8.13 21.59 68.57
CA CYS A 192 7.12 22.32 67.79
C CYS A 192 5.96 21.44 67.32
N ASP A 193 4.78 22.05 67.26
CA ASP A 193 3.60 21.44 66.68
C ASP A 193 3.75 21.31 65.14
N PRO A 194 3.04 20.35 64.50
CA PRO A 194 3.12 20.15 63.05
C PRO A 194 2.78 21.44 62.29
N GLY A 195 3.70 21.85 61.40
CA GLY A 195 3.61 23.13 60.69
C GLY A 195 4.47 24.25 61.27
N PHE A 196 5.16 24.04 62.41
CA PHE A 196 6.10 25.00 62.98
C PHE A 196 7.50 24.39 63.20
N THR A 197 8.51 25.26 63.30
CA THR A 197 9.93 24.92 63.44
C THR A 197 10.71 26.10 64.06
N GLY A 198 12.00 25.90 64.30
CA GLY A 198 12.88 26.85 64.99
C GLY A 198 12.95 26.63 66.51
N PRO A 199 13.90 27.29 67.20
CA PRO A 199 14.19 27.03 68.62
C PRO A 199 13.07 27.44 69.59
N ASP A 200 12.17 28.30 69.13
CA ASP A 200 11.01 28.83 69.86
C ASP A 200 9.68 28.56 69.12
N CYS A 201 9.68 27.75 68.06
CA CYS A 201 8.52 27.46 67.21
C CYS A 201 7.84 28.68 66.55
N SER A 202 8.54 29.82 66.45
CA SER A 202 8.04 31.02 65.78
C SER A 202 7.87 30.86 64.26
N SER A 203 8.65 29.97 63.64
CA SER A 203 8.76 29.85 62.18
C SER A 203 7.84 28.77 61.62
N GLU A 204 7.19 29.04 60.49
CA GLU A 204 6.36 28.06 59.79
C GLU A 204 7.21 27.06 58.99
N SER A 205 6.87 25.77 59.09
CA SER A 205 7.50 24.68 58.35
C SER A 205 6.96 24.60 56.93
N CYS A 206 7.83 24.75 55.93
CA CYS A 206 7.46 24.55 54.53
C CYS A 206 7.48 23.07 54.09
N PRO A 207 6.61 22.66 53.15
CA PRO A 207 6.61 21.32 52.56
C PRO A 207 8.00 20.91 52.05
N GLY A 208 8.48 19.74 52.48
CA GLY A 208 9.77 19.17 52.04
C GLY A 208 11.00 20.05 52.29
N ASN A 209 10.92 21.07 53.15
CA ASN A 209 11.91 22.16 53.26
C ASN A 209 12.26 22.78 51.88
N CYS A 210 11.25 22.89 51.00
CA CYS A 210 11.40 23.33 49.61
C CYS A 210 12.43 22.54 48.79
N ASN A 211 12.75 21.30 49.19
CA ASN A 211 13.77 20.41 48.61
C ASN A 211 15.15 21.09 48.42
N ASN A 212 15.46 22.15 49.16
CA ASN A 212 16.62 23.03 48.96
C ASN A 212 16.70 23.67 47.55
N LYS A 213 15.55 23.86 46.89
CA LYS A 213 15.36 24.42 45.54
C LYS A 213 14.42 25.64 45.55
N GLY A 214 14.40 26.35 46.68
CA GLY A 214 13.56 27.51 46.89
C GLY A 214 13.65 28.03 48.31
N ARG A 215 13.00 29.17 48.55
CA ARG A 215 12.93 29.84 49.85
C ARG A 215 11.56 29.61 50.50
N CYS A 216 11.56 29.22 51.78
CA CYS A 216 10.35 29.21 52.60
C CYS A 216 9.90 30.64 52.95
N VAL A 217 8.64 30.98 52.69
CA VAL A 217 8.00 32.25 53.04
C VAL A 217 6.57 31.96 53.51
N ASN A 218 6.27 32.22 54.79
CA ASN A 218 4.95 32.03 55.41
C ASN A 218 4.34 30.64 55.09
N GLY A 219 5.08 29.57 55.38
CA GLY A 219 4.66 28.19 55.16
C GLY A 219 4.60 27.73 53.68
N GLN A 220 4.80 28.64 52.72
CA GLN A 220 4.81 28.34 51.29
C GLN A 220 6.23 28.42 50.70
N CYS A 221 6.55 27.49 49.80
CA CYS A 221 7.79 27.53 49.05
C CYS A 221 7.72 28.48 47.85
N VAL A 222 8.66 29.42 47.78
CA VAL A 222 8.95 30.24 46.60
C VAL A 222 10.13 29.57 45.88
N CYS A 223 9.86 28.92 44.75
CA CYS A 223 10.86 28.10 44.05
C CYS A 223 11.91 28.93 43.31
N ASP A 224 13.12 28.40 43.25
CA ASP A 224 14.21 28.95 42.45
C ASP A 224 13.91 28.79 40.95
N PRO A 225 14.48 29.65 40.08
CA PRO A 225 14.30 29.54 38.63
C PRO A 225 14.65 28.14 38.11
N GLY A 226 13.72 27.53 37.38
CA GLY A 226 13.85 26.15 36.91
C GLY A 226 13.14 25.11 37.77
N PHE A 227 12.55 25.48 38.91
CA PHE A 227 11.74 24.59 39.75
C PHE A 227 10.31 25.11 39.99
N THR A 228 9.40 24.21 40.37
CA THR A 228 7.98 24.46 40.59
C THR A 228 7.37 23.37 41.50
N GLY A 229 6.09 23.53 41.83
CA GLY A 229 5.36 22.66 42.76
C GLY A 229 5.39 23.15 44.21
N PRO A 230 4.58 22.55 45.10
CA PRO A 230 4.37 23.05 46.47
C PRO A 230 5.60 22.94 47.38
N ASP A 231 6.56 22.09 47.02
CA ASP A 231 7.82 21.83 47.71
C ASP A 231 9.04 22.05 46.80
N CYS A 232 8.87 22.64 45.61
CA CYS A 232 9.93 22.84 44.61
C CYS A 232 10.67 21.57 44.15
N SER A 233 10.06 20.39 44.32
CA SER A 233 10.61 19.11 43.84
C SER A 233 10.65 19.01 42.31
N SER A 234 9.70 19.64 41.62
CA SER A 234 9.46 19.48 40.19
C SER A 234 10.23 20.51 39.35
N GLU A 235 10.72 20.11 38.19
CA GLU A 235 11.39 21.02 37.24
C GLU A 235 10.35 21.81 36.41
N SER A 236 10.63 23.09 36.20
CA SER A 236 9.82 24.00 35.38
C SER A 236 10.16 23.80 33.90
N CYS A 237 9.15 23.49 33.08
CA CYS A 237 9.30 23.42 31.63
C CYS A 237 9.03 24.77 30.92
N PRO A 238 9.68 25.02 29.77
CA PRO A 238 9.42 26.20 28.94
C PRO A 238 7.93 26.38 28.62
N GLY A 239 7.38 27.56 28.91
CA GLY A 239 5.98 27.92 28.61
C GLY A 239 4.92 26.99 29.21
N ASN A 240 5.26 26.19 30.24
CA ASN A 240 4.43 25.06 30.71
C ASN A 240 3.96 24.14 29.56
N CYS A 241 4.82 23.93 28.56
CA CYS A 241 4.54 23.19 27.33
C CYS A 241 3.29 23.67 26.56
N ASN A 242 2.91 24.95 26.74
CA ASN A 242 1.70 25.58 26.20
C ASN A 242 0.40 24.78 26.41
N ASN A 243 0.36 23.89 27.42
CA ASN A 243 -0.70 22.90 27.64
C ASN A 243 -0.95 21.97 26.42
N LYS A 244 0.09 21.71 25.62
CA LYS A 244 0.12 20.88 24.40
C LYS A 244 1.20 19.79 24.48
N GLY A 245 1.47 19.33 25.69
CA GLY A 245 2.49 18.33 25.98
C GLY A 245 2.69 18.15 27.47
N ARG A 246 3.54 17.17 27.82
CA ARG A 246 3.90 16.84 29.20
C ARG A 246 5.31 17.30 29.52
N CYS A 247 5.49 17.94 30.68
CA CYS A 247 6.80 18.21 31.23
C CYS A 247 7.46 16.92 31.77
N VAL A 248 8.68 16.64 31.32
CA VAL A 248 9.51 15.50 31.77
C VAL A 248 10.95 15.99 31.90
N ASN A 249 11.50 16.01 33.11
CA ASN A 249 12.87 16.45 33.42
C ASN A 249 13.24 17.79 32.77
N GLY A 250 12.41 18.82 33.00
CA GLY A 250 12.61 20.19 32.47
C GLY A 250 12.37 20.34 30.96
N GLN A 251 12.13 19.26 30.22
CA GLN A 251 11.87 19.28 28.78
C GLN A 251 10.39 18.94 28.46
N CYS A 252 9.83 19.64 27.47
CA CYS A 252 8.49 19.34 26.97
C CYS A 252 8.49 18.16 26.00
N VAL A 253 7.67 17.17 26.29
CA VAL A 253 7.28 16.08 25.37
C VAL A 253 5.94 16.46 24.76
N CYS A 254 5.93 16.86 23.50
CA CYS A 254 4.75 17.41 22.85
C CYS A 254 3.71 16.35 22.48
N ASP A 255 2.44 16.76 22.54
CA ASP A 255 1.32 15.95 22.07
C ASP A 255 1.35 15.82 20.53
N PRO A 256 0.75 14.76 19.95
CA PRO A 256 0.68 14.57 18.51
C PRO A 256 0.09 15.80 17.81
N GLY A 257 0.81 16.32 16.82
CA GLY A 257 0.44 17.56 16.12
C GLY A 257 1.16 18.82 16.62
N PHE A 258 1.98 18.74 17.67
CA PHE A 258 2.80 19.86 18.16
C PHE A 258 4.30 19.53 18.23
N THR A 259 5.13 20.57 18.25
CA THR A 259 6.60 20.52 18.27
C THR A 259 7.19 21.84 18.80
N GLY A 260 8.52 21.90 18.90
CA GLY A 260 9.26 23.01 19.49
C GLY A 260 9.54 22.81 20.99
N PRO A 261 10.40 23.66 21.58
CA PRO A 261 10.89 23.48 22.95
C PRO A 261 9.81 23.64 24.03
N ASP A 262 8.70 24.30 23.69
CA ASP A 262 7.55 24.58 24.54
C ASP A 262 6.23 24.05 23.94
N CYS A 263 6.28 23.25 22.87
CA CYS A 263 5.10 22.75 22.13
C CYS A 263 4.17 23.84 21.57
N SER A 264 4.65 25.07 21.39
CA SER A 264 3.89 26.16 20.76
C SER A 264 3.61 25.94 19.27
N SER A 265 4.51 25.25 18.57
CA SER A 265 4.50 25.11 17.11
C SER A 265 3.71 23.88 16.66
N GLU A 266 2.99 23.98 15.54
CA GLU A 266 2.28 22.85 14.95
C GLU A 266 3.23 21.97 14.10
N SER A 267 3.07 20.66 14.24
CA SER A 267 3.82 19.65 13.50
C SER A 267 3.20 19.40 12.13
N CYS A 268 3.96 19.66 11.07
CA CYS A 268 3.57 19.29 9.71
C CYS A 268 4.02 17.86 9.32
N PRO A 269 3.29 17.16 8.43
CA PRO A 269 3.69 15.86 7.90
C PRO A 269 5.10 15.88 7.33
N GLY A 270 5.96 14.97 7.81
CA GLY A 270 7.35 14.82 7.35
C GLY A 270 8.21 16.08 7.47
N ASN A 271 7.84 17.07 8.30
CA ASN A 271 8.40 18.43 8.30
C ASN A 271 8.48 19.05 6.88
N CYS A 272 7.47 18.78 6.06
CA CYS A 272 7.40 19.18 4.65
C CYS A 272 8.62 18.74 3.81
N ASN A 273 9.33 17.68 4.23
CA ASN A 273 10.56 17.15 3.62
C ASN A 273 11.64 18.22 3.31
N ASN A 274 11.63 19.35 4.04
CA ASN A 274 12.43 20.54 3.74
C ASN A 274 12.24 21.08 2.29
N LYS A 275 11.00 20.99 1.77
CA LYS A 275 10.56 21.31 0.40
C LYS A 275 9.27 22.14 0.38
N GLY A 276 9.07 22.91 1.43
CA GLY A 276 7.90 23.74 1.65
C GLY A 276 7.88 24.34 3.04
N ARG A 277 6.90 25.19 3.29
CA ARG A 277 6.67 25.84 4.58
C ARG A 277 5.49 25.20 5.31
N CYS A 278 5.67 24.91 6.59
CA CYS A 278 4.55 24.55 7.46
C CYS A 278 3.69 25.78 7.77
N VAL A 279 2.38 25.68 7.51
CA VAL A 279 1.37 26.71 7.80
C VAL A 279 0.13 26.01 8.34
N ASN A 280 -0.22 26.28 9.60
CA ASN A 280 -1.40 25.71 10.29
C ASN A 280 -1.49 24.17 10.16
N GLY A 281 -0.41 23.46 10.48
CA GLY A 281 -0.30 22.00 10.37
C GLY A 281 -0.25 21.44 8.93
N GLN A 282 -0.37 22.27 7.90
CA GLN A 282 -0.34 21.86 6.49
C GLN A 282 0.92 22.35 5.78
N CYS A 283 1.49 21.51 4.91
CA CYS A 283 2.63 21.88 4.08
C CYS A 283 2.21 22.68 2.84
N VAL A 284 2.75 23.89 2.71
CA VAL A 284 2.73 24.69 1.48
C VAL A 284 4.02 24.41 0.71
N CYS A 285 3.92 23.62 -0.35
CA CYS A 285 5.11 23.13 -1.07
C CYS A 285 5.79 24.19 -1.94
N ASP A 286 7.12 24.08 -2.04
CA ASP A 286 7.93 24.87 -2.94
C ASP A 286 7.64 24.52 -4.41
N THR A 287 8.00 25.43 -5.32
CA THR A 287 7.79 25.23 -6.76
C THR A 287 8.50 23.95 -7.24
N GLY A 288 7.73 23.04 -7.84
CA GLY A 288 8.22 21.73 -8.28
C GLY A 288 7.97 20.58 -7.30
N PHE A 289 7.33 20.83 -6.15
CA PHE A 289 6.92 19.80 -5.20
C PHE A 289 5.41 19.84 -4.91
N THR A 290 4.87 18.73 -4.44
CA THR A 290 3.45 18.51 -4.15
C THR A 290 3.27 17.32 -3.18
N GLY A 291 2.03 17.03 -2.80
CA GLY A 291 1.68 16.05 -1.77
C GLY A 291 1.59 16.65 -0.36
N PRO A 292 1.08 15.89 0.62
CA PRO A 292 0.79 16.40 1.96
C PRO A 292 2.04 16.77 2.77
N ASP A 293 3.20 16.26 2.38
CA ASP A 293 4.51 16.44 3.01
C ASP A 293 5.57 17.00 2.03
N CYS A 294 5.16 17.42 0.82
CA CYS A 294 6.06 17.90 -0.25
C CYS A 294 7.17 16.91 -0.71
N SER A 295 7.04 15.63 -0.40
CA SER A 295 7.96 14.58 -0.88
C SER A 295 7.88 14.37 -2.41
N THR A 296 6.72 14.61 -3.00
CA THR A 296 6.43 14.25 -4.40
C THR A 296 6.84 15.39 -5.34
N LYS A 297 7.61 15.08 -6.39
CA LYS A 297 7.90 16.05 -7.45
C LYS A 297 6.64 16.35 -8.25
N ALA A 298 6.27 17.63 -8.34
CA ALA A 298 5.17 18.09 -9.18
C ALA A 298 5.50 17.88 -10.67
N CYS A 299 4.49 17.49 -11.45
CA CYS A 299 4.61 17.38 -12.91
C CYS A 299 4.09 18.63 -13.62
N PRO A 300 4.66 19.00 -14.79
CA PRO A 300 4.20 20.13 -15.57
C PRO A 300 2.71 19.97 -15.94
N GLY A 301 1.92 21.00 -15.65
CA GLY A 301 0.48 21.05 -15.96
C GLY A 301 -0.36 19.90 -15.37
N ASN A 302 0.12 19.23 -14.32
CA ASN A 302 -0.44 17.98 -13.77
C ASN A 302 -0.71 16.91 -14.86
N CYS A 303 0.19 16.82 -15.86
CA CYS A 303 0.03 15.94 -17.03
C CYS A 303 -1.31 16.12 -17.77
N LYS A 304 -1.95 17.30 -17.63
CA LYS A 304 -3.29 17.64 -18.15
C LYS A 304 -4.36 16.60 -17.82
N ASN A 305 -4.17 15.81 -16.75
CA ASN A 305 -4.99 14.64 -16.39
C ASN A 305 -5.10 13.59 -17.54
N ARG A 306 -4.04 13.44 -18.34
CA ARG A 306 -3.91 12.53 -19.51
C ARG A 306 -2.60 11.73 -19.45
N GLY A 307 -2.21 11.36 -18.25
CA GLY A 307 -0.99 10.61 -17.98
C GLY A 307 -0.70 10.52 -16.49
N LYS A 308 0.30 9.71 -16.14
CA LYS A 308 0.76 9.51 -14.77
C LYS A 308 2.01 10.34 -14.51
N CYS A 309 2.04 11.04 -13.38
CA CYS A 309 3.25 11.72 -12.92
C CYS A 309 4.22 10.70 -12.32
N VAL A 310 5.42 10.59 -12.88
CA VAL A 310 6.48 9.70 -12.40
C VAL A 310 7.76 10.52 -12.22
N ASN A 311 8.20 10.70 -10.98
CA ASN A 311 9.42 11.44 -10.62
C ASN A 311 9.50 12.88 -11.19
N GLY A 312 8.36 13.57 -11.36
CA GLY A 312 8.27 14.91 -11.94
C GLY A 312 8.19 14.95 -13.47
N LYS A 313 8.15 13.79 -14.13
CA LYS A 313 7.92 13.65 -15.59
C LYS A 313 6.58 12.99 -15.87
N CYS A 314 5.86 13.48 -16.87
CA CYS A 314 4.62 12.86 -17.31
C CYS A 314 4.88 11.62 -18.19
N VAL A 315 4.21 10.52 -17.85
CA VAL A 315 4.06 9.33 -18.70
C VAL A 315 2.65 9.40 -19.28
N CYS A 316 2.54 9.77 -20.55
CA CYS A 316 1.25 10.07 -21.18
C CYS A 316 0.43 8.82 -21.49
N ASP A 317 -0.90 8.98 -21.42
CA ASP A 317 -1.84 7.95 -21.85
C ASP A 317 -1.80 7.78 -23.38
N SER A 318 -2.24 6.62 -23.86
CA SER A 318 -2.32 6.28 -25.29
C SER A 318 -3.04 7.36 -26.08
N GLY A 319 -2.37 7.90 -27.12
CA GLY A 319 -2.88 8.99 -27.93
C GLY A 319 -2.45 10.39 -27.49
N PHE A 320 -1.64 10.53 -26.43
CA PHE A 320 -1.05 11.80 -26.01
C PHE A 320 0.49 11.75 -25.92
N THR A 321 1.12 12.93 -26.01
CA THR A 321 2.56 13.15 -25.97
C THR A 321 2.86 14.61 -25.54
N GLY A 322 4.13 14.96 -25.49
CA GLY A 322 4.63 16.23 -24.97
C GLY A 322 4.92 16.19 -23.47
N PRO A 323 5.53 17.26 -22.92
CA PRO A 323 6.02 17.27 -21.54
C PRO A 323 4.90 17.18 -20.49
N ASP A 324 3.70 17.67 -20.81
CA ASP A 324 2.50 17.71 -19.96
C ASP A 324 1.31 16.91 -20.54
N CYS A 325 1.54 16.07 -21.57
CA CYS A 325 0.49 15.30 -22.25
C CYS A 325 -0.64 16.14 -22.90
N SER A 326 -0.39 17.43 -23.16
CA SER A 326 -1.32 18.30 -23.90
C SER A 326 -1.46 17.93 -25.37
N THR A 327 -0.41 17.41 -26.00
CA THR A 327 -0.33 17.19 -27.45
C THR A 327 -0.93 15.83 -27.82
N LYS A 328 -1.80 15.77 -28.82
CA LYS A 328 -2.29 14.50 -29.36
C LYS A 328 -1.22 13.82 -30.21
N SER A 329 -0.95 12.55 -29.93
CA SER A 329 -0.09 11.69 -30.73
C SER A 329 -0.79 11.27 -32.02
N CYS A 330 -0.03 11.13 -33.10
CA CYS A 330 -0.53 10.57 -34.36
C CYS A 330 -0.15 9.08 -34.52
N PRO A 331 -0.98 8.28 -35.20
CA PRO A 331 -0.66 6.87 -35.48
C PRO A 331 0.64 6.75 -36.28
N GLY A 332 1.50 5.81 -35.88
CA GLY A 332 2.78 5.53 -36.55
C GLY A 332 3.76 6.71 -36.68
N ASN A 333 3.57 7.81 -35.92
CA ASN A 333 4.22 9.11 -36.17
C ASN A 333 4.10 9.56 -37.65
N CYS A 334 2.96 9.29 -38.28
CA CYS A 334 2.72 9.53 -39.70
C CYS A 334 3.77 8.89 -40.63
N SER A 335 4.40 7.78 -40.21
CA SER A 335 5.48 7.07 -40.92
C SER A 335 6.66 7.96 -41.33
N ASN A 336 6.82 9.14 -40.70
CA ASN A 336 7.70 10.23 -41.12
C ASN A 336 7.47 10.67 -42.59
N ARG A 337 6.23 10.58 -43.08
CA ARG A 337 5.76 10.88 -44.45
C ARG A 337 4.49 11.74 -44.43
N GLY A 338 4.40 12.62 -43.44
CA GLY A 338 3.29 13.53 -43.25
C GLY A 338 3.45 14.34 -41.97
N LYS A 339 2.56 15.31 -41.79
CA LYS A 339 2.51 16.19 -40.62
C LYS A 339 1.41 15.75 -39.68
N CYS A 340 1.74 15.62 -38.40
CA CYS A 340 0.73 15.38 -37.36
C CYS A 340 -0.03 16.67 -37.04
N VAL A 341 -1.34 16.68 -37.25
CA VAL A 341 -2.22 17.82 -36.96
C VAL A 341 -3.38 17.33 -36.09
N ASN A 342 -3.44 17.77 -34.83
CA ASN A 342 -4.49 17.41 -33.87
C ASN A 342 -4.73 15.89 -33.69
N GLY A 343 -3.69 15.06 -33.86
CA GLY A 343 -3.76 13.60 -33.77
C GLY A 343 -4.12 12.88 -35.08
N GLN A 344 -4.31 13.62 -36.18
CA GLN A 344 -4.51 13.08 -37.53
C GLN A 344 -3.30 13.37 -38.41
N CYS A 345 -2.91 12.40 -39.24
CA CYS A 345 -1.83 12.59 -40.20
C CYS A 345 -2.30 13.28 -41.49
N VAL A 346 -1.62 14.36 -41.87
CA VAL A 346 -1.73 14.99 -43.18
C VAL A 346 -0.55 14.50 -44.02
N CYS A 347 -0.80 13.56 -44.93
CA CYS A 347 0.27 12.88 -45.66
C CYS A 347 0.96 13.75 -46.72
N ASP A 348 2.25 13.50 -46.91
CA ASP A 348 3.02 14.10 -48.00
C ASP A 348 2.57 13.54 -49.36
N ARG A 349 2.88 14.28 -50.44
CA ARG A 349 2.51 13.90 -51.81
C ARG A 349 3.02 12.49 -52.14
N GLY A 350 2.12 11.63 -52.60
CA GLY A 350 2.42 10.23 -52.93
C GLY A 350 2.18 9.24 -51.79
N PHE A 351 1.70 9.70 -50.62
CA PHE A 351 1.32 8.83 -49.49
C PHE A 351 -0.14 9.05 -49.07
N THR A 352 -0.72 8.03 -48.42
CA THR A 352 -2.12 7.99 -47.97
C THR A 352 -2.27 7.00 -46.81
N GLY A 353 -3.48 6.88 -46.27
CA GLY A 353 -3.79 6.08 -45.09
C GLY A 353 -3.65 6.85 -43.77
N PRO A 354 -4.08 6.25 -42.64
CA PRO A 354 -4.18 6.96 -41.35
C PRO A 354 -2.81 7.38 -40.78
N ASP A 355 -1.75 6.66 -41.14
CA ASP A 355 -0.37 6.85 -40.69
C ASP A 355 0.61 7.15 -41.84
N CYS A 356 0.11 7.45 -43.05
CA CYS A 356 0.91 7.73 -44.25
C CYS A 356 1.89 6.62 -44.67
N SER A 357 1.71 5.38 -44.21
CA SER A 357 2.53 4.23 -44.60
C SER A 357 2.31 3.82 -46.06
N ALA A 358 1.06 3.88 -46.53
CA ALA A 358 0.65 3.44 -47.86
C ALA A 358 1.01 4.47 -48.94
N LYS A 359 1.49 3.99 -50.09
CA LYS A 359 1.66 4.83 -51.29
C LYS A 359 0.30 5.14 -51.91
N ALA A 360 0.05 6.41 -52.22
CA ALA A 360 -1.11 6.84 -52.97
C ALA A 360 -1.02 6.35 -54.43
N CYS A 361 -2.15 5.94 -55.00
CA CYS A 361 -2.26 5.61 -56.42
C CYS A 361 -2.90 6.76 -57.22
N PRO A 362 -2.57 6.92 -58.52
CA PRO A 362 -3.22 7.87 -59.42
C PRO A 362 -4.76 7.73 -59.37
N ASN A 363 -5.45 8.83 -59.13
CA ASN A 363 -6.92 8.95 -59.03
C ASN A 363 -7.62 7.84 -58.21
N ASN A 364 -6.95 7.29 -57.19
CA ASN A 364 -7.42 6.11 -56.43
C ASN A 364 -7.84 4.92 -57.33
N CYS A 365 -7.11 4.71 -58.44
CA CYS A 365 -7.42 3.71 -59.46
C CYS A 365 -8.84 3.83 -60.03
N SER A 366 -9.40 5.05 -60.04
CA SER A 366 -10.76 5.38 -60.48
C SER A 366 -11.87 4.56 -59.82
N ASN A 367 -11.57 3.90 -58.69
CA ASN A 367 -12.40 2.85 -58.08
C ASN A 367 -12.77 1.70 -59.05
N LYS A 368 -11.83 1.36 -59.96
CA LYS A 368 -11.87 0.30 -61.00
C LYS A 368 -10.61 -0.58 -61.00
N GLY A 369 -9.98 -0.67 -59.84
CA GLY A 369 -8.74 -1.41 -59.65
C GLY A 369 -8.22 -1.31 -58.23
N ARG A 370 -7.30 -2.20 -57.89
CA ARG A 370 -6.64 -2.24 -56.58
C ARG A 370 -5.31 -1.48 -56.63
N CYS A 371 -5.10 -0.59 -55.66
CA CYS A 371 -3.80 0.04 -55.48
C CYS A 371 -2.80 -0.95 -54.87
N VAL A 372 -1.66 -1.15 -55.54
CA VAL A 372 -0.56 -2.01 -55.08
C VAL A 372 0.75 -1.23 -55.20
N ASN A 373 1.36 -0.87 -54.07
CA ASN A 373 2.63 -0.13 -54.00
C ASN A 373 2.68 1.19 -54.81
N GLY A 374 1.54 1.88 -54.94
CA GLY A 374 1.41 3.13 -55.72
C GLY A 374 1.13 2.94 -57.21
N LYS A 375 0.95 1.68 -57.67
CA LYS A 375 0.51 1.35 -59.03
C LYS A 375 -0.88 0.69 -59.00
N CYS A 376 -1.73 1.04 -59.95
CA CYS A 376 -3.04 0.41 -60.08
C CYS A 376 -2.97 -0.94 -60.80
N VAL A 377 -3.68 -1.92 -60.25
CA VAL A 377 -4.00 -3.21 -60.89
C VAL A 377 -5.48 -3.17 -61.24
N CYS A 378 -5.80 -3.02 -62.53
CA CYS A 378 -7.17 -2.78 -62.97
C CYS A 378 -8.04 -4.04 -62.95
N GLU A 379 -9.33 -3.83 -62.76
CA GLU A 379 -10.37 -4.86 -62.94
C GLU A 379 -10.53 -5.21 -64.43
N VAL A 380 -11.10 -6.39 -64.72
CA VAL A 380 -11.34 -6.85 -66.09
C VAL A 380 -12.22 -5.83 -66.83
N GLY A 381 -11.80 -5.45 -68.05
CA GLY A 381 -12.47 -4.40 -68.83
C GLY A 381 -12.04 -2.96 -68.48
N PHE A 382 -11.04 -2.77 -67.61
CA PHE A 382 -10.43 -1.47 -67.32
C PHE A 382 -8.91 -1.46 -67.57
N SER A 383 -8.37 -0.29 -67.93
CA SER A 383 -6.98 -0.11 -68.33
C SER A 383 -6.50 1.33 -68.11
N GLY A 384 -5.20 1.57 -68.31
CA GLY A 384 -4.55 2.85 -68.03
C GLY A 384 -3.82 2.86 -66.67
N GLN A 385 -3.16 3.97 -66.35
CA GLN A 385 -2.37 4.10 -65.11
C GLN A 385 -3.23 4.20 -63.84
N ASP A 386 -4.48 4.65 -64.00
CA ASP A 386 -5.49 4.87 -62.97
C ASP A 386 -6.79 4.09 -63.25
N CYS A 387 -6.78 3.14 -64.19
CA CYS A 387 -7.94 2.33 -64.57
C CYS A 387 -9.17 3.09 -65.09
N ALA A 388 -9.03 4.37 -65.47
CA ALA A 388 -10.14 5.16 -66.01
C ALA A 388 -10.58 4.72 -67.42
N ALA A 389 -9.69 4.14 -68.22
CA ALA A 389 -9.98 3.77 -69.60
C ALA A 389 -10.70 2.41 -69.67
N LYS A 390 -11.71 2.30 -70.53
CA LYS A 390 -12.36 1.02 -70.84
C LYS A 390 -11.39 0.13 -71.63
N GLY A 391 -10.84 -0.87 -70.96
CA GLY A 391 -10.15 -2.00 -71.59
C GLY A 391 -11.15 -3.01 -72.16
N CYS A 392 -10.66 -4.05 -72.82
CA CYS A 392 -11.48 -5.18 -73.24
C CYS A 392 -11.23 -6.41 -72.34
N PRO A 393 -12.24 -7.28 -72.12
CA PRO A 393 -12.07 -8.55 -71.42
C PRO A 393 -10.89 -9.35 -71.99
N ASP A 394 -9.98 -9.78 -71.12
CA ASP A 394 -8.75 -10.56 -71.41
C ASP A 394 -7.97 -10.16 -72.67
N ASN A 395 -7.96 -8.86 -73.00
CA ASN A 395 -7.39 -8.32 -74.24
C ASN A 395 -7.87 -9.08 -75.50
N CYS A 396 -9.14 -9.49 -75.49
CA CYS A 396 -9.77 -10.32 -76.51
C CYS A 396 -9.05 -11.65 -76.79
N SER A 397 -8.42 -12.23 -75.75
CA SER A 397 -7.57 -13.43 -75.77
C SER A 397 -6.51 -13.44 -76.89
N ASN A 398 -6.14 -12.26 -77.41
CA ASN A 398 -5.39 -12.05 -78.66
C ASN A 398 -6.03 -12.66 -79.94
N LYS A 399 -7.26 -13.21 -79.83
CA LYS A 399 -8.08 -13.77 -80.92
C LYS A 399 -9.13 -12.75 -81.44
N GLY A 400 -9.09 -11.50 -81.01
CA GLY A 400 -9.97 -10.42 -81.49
C GLY A 400 -9.30 -9.05 -81.50
N ARG A 401 -10.06 -8.01 -81.86
CA ARG A 401 -9.68 -6.59 -81.75
C ARG A 401 -10.56 -5.90 -80.70
N CYS A 402 -9.93 -5.15 -79.80
CA CYS A 402 -10.65 -4.30 -78.85
C CYS A 402 -11.24 -3.06 -79.52
N VAL A 403 -12.53 -2.79 -79.33
CA VAL A 403 -13.23 -1.59 -79.83
C VAL A 403 -14.17 -1.05 -78.74
N LYS A 404 -13.87 0.15 -78.22
CA LYS A 404 -14.67 0.84 -77.18
C LYS A 404 -14.98 -0.02 -75.94
N GLY A 405 -14.08 -0.92 -75.55
CA GLY A 405 -14.23 -1.83 -74.41
C GLY A 405 -14.99 -3.13 -74.70
N ARG A 406 -15.35 -3.40 -75.95
CA ARG A 406 -15.93 -4.67 -76.41
C ARG A 406 -14.99 -5.37 -77.39
N CYS A 407 -14.89 -6.68 -77.30
CA CYS A 407 -14.15 -7.48 -78.27
C CYS A 407 -14.93 -7.68 -79.57
N VAL A 408 -14.25 -7.47 -80.68
CA VAL A 408 -14.66 -7.92 -82.01
C VAL A 408 -13.79 -9.14 -82.35
N CYS A 409 -14.35 -10.33 -82.18
CA CYS A 409 -13.62 -11.58 -82.33
C CYS A 409 -13.30 -11.89 -83.81
N ARG A 410 -12.21 -12.64 -84.04
CA ARG A 410 -12.00 -13.32 -85.32
C ARG A 410 -13.08 -14.38 -85.52
N ARG A 411 -13.37 -14.75 -86.77
CA ARG A 411 -14.38 -15.77 -87.11
C ARG A 411 -14.14 -17.07 -86.32
N GLY A 412 -15.22 -17.68 -85.83
CA GLY A 412 -15.16 -18.90 -85.03
C GLY A 412 -14.96 -18.68 -83.53
N PHE A 413 -14.67 -17.47 -83.06
CA PHE A 413 -14.49 -17.16 -81.63
C PHE A 413 -15.68 -16.38 -81.05
N ALA A 414 -16.18 -16.84 -79.91
CA ALA A 414 -17.36 -16.30 -79.24
C ALA A 414 -17.04 -15.07 -78.33
N PRO A 415 -17.92 -14.06 -78.26
CA PRO A 415 -17.89 -13.04 -77.21
C PRO A 415 -18.07 -13.65 -75.80
N PRO A 416 -17.69 -12.96 -74.71
CA PRO A 416 -17.32 -11.53 -74.64
C PRO A 416 -15.82 -11.23 -74.82
N ASP A 417 -14.96 -12.24 -74.72
CA ASP A 417 -13.50 -12.15 -74.63
C ASP A 417 -12.75 -12.88 -75.77
N CYS A 418 -13.45 -13.60 -76.65
CA CYS A 418 -12.85 -14.43 -77.69
C CYS A 418 -12.00 -15.61 -77.17
N SER A 419 -12.23 -16.07 -75.92
CA SER A 419 -11.54 -17.23 -75.34
C SER A 419 -12.11 -18.58 -75.81
N GLN A 420 -13.39 -18.61 -76.17
CA GLN A 420 -14.12 -19.83 -76.55
C GLN A 420 -14.47 -19.84 -78.05
N CYS A 421 -14.72 -21.03 -78.59
CA CYS A 421 -15.27 -21.17 -79.94
C CYS A 421 -16.77 -20.91 -79.99
N GLU A 422 -17.26 -20.40 -81.11
CA GLU A 422 -18.70 -20.36 -81.43
C GLU A 422 -19.29 -21.78 -81.45
N ALA A 423 -20.61 -21.89 -81.27
CA ALA A 423 -21.30 -23.17 -81.19
C ALA A 423 -21.09 -24.01 -82.45
N GLY A 424 -20.78 -25.30 -82.28
CA GLY A 424 -20.46 -26.22 -83.38
C GLY A 424 -19.02 -26.13 -83.91
N LEU A 425 -18.14 -25.29 -83.33
CA LEU A 425 -16.73 -25.18 -83.70
C LEU A 425 -15.76 -25.61 -82.59
N THR A 426 -14.63 -26.20 -82.98
CA THR A 426 -13.59 -26.73 -82.08
C THR A 426 -12.18 -26.57 -82.66
N GLY A 427 -11.17 -26.93 -81.86
CA GLY A 427 -9.74 -26.76 -82.16
C GLY A 427 -9.17 -25.41 -81.72
N ALA A 428 -7.84 -25.28 -81.71
CA ALA A 428 -7.10 -24.13 -81.15
C ALA A 428 -7.33 -22.78 -81.88
N ASP A 429 -7.81 -22.84 -83.12
CA ASP A 429 -8.22 -21.69 -83.93
C ASP A 429 -9.72 -21.70 -84.28
N CYS A 430 -10.51 -22.56 -83.64
CA CYS A 430 -11.96 -22.68 -83.83
C CYS A 430 -12.41 -22.86 -85.30
N GLY A 431 -11.55 -23.42 -86.14
CA GLY A 431 -11.82 -23.64 -87.57
C GLY A 431 -12.44 -25.01 -87.90
N THR A 432 -12.46 -25.95 -86.95
CA THR A 432 -12.96 -27.31 -87.18
C THR A 432 -14.43 -27.43 -86.80
N ALA A 433 -15.27 -27.79 -87.77
CA ALA A 433 -16.68 -28.07 -87.52
C ALA A 433 -16.87 -29.38 -86.74
N MET A 434 -17.76 -29.34 -85.74
CA MET A 434 -18.22 -30.51 -84.98
C MET A 434 -19.33 -31.23 -85.77
N SER A 435 -18.96 -31.76 -86.94
CA SER A 435 -19.86 -32.47 -87.86
C SER A 435 -20.30 -33.83 -87.33
N GLY A 436 -21.47 -34.31 -87.74
CA GLY A 436 -21.97 -35.64 -87.41
C GLY A 436 -21.24 -36.75 -88.16
N VAL A 437 -21.54 -38.01 -87.83
CA VAL A 437 -21.05 -39.18 -88.56
C VAL A 437 -21.71 -39.29 -89.94
N SER A 438 -21.05 -39.94 -90.89
CA SER A 438 -21.58 -40.17 -92.25
C SER A 438 -21.73 -41.65 -92.56
N GLN A 439 -22.56 -42.00 -93.55
CA GLN A 439 -22.87 -43.39 -93.92
C GLN A 439 -23.37 -44.25 -92.74
N LEU A 440 -24.09 -43.64 -91.79
CA LEU A 440 -24.71 -44.33 -90.67
C LEU A 440 -25.78 -45.30 -91.20
N ASN A 441 -25.60 -46.59 -90.96
CA ASN A 441 -26.45 -47.66 -91.47
C ASN A 441 -26.53 -48.83 -90.47
N THR A 442 -27.54 -49.68 -90.67
CA THR A 442 -27.78 -50.91 -89.89
C THR A 442 -27.33 -52.16 -90.66
N LYS A 443 -26.89 -53.18 -89.93
CA LYS A 443 -26.63 -54.55 -90.41
C LYS A 443 -26.90 -55.55 -89.27
N ASP A 444 -26.87 -56.83 -89.60
CA ASP A 444 -26.96 -57.92 -88.62
C ASP A 444 -28.18 -57.78 -87.69
N ILE A 445 -29.35 -57.46 -88.27
CA ILE A 445 -30.61 -57.21 -87.57
C ILE A 445 -31.24 -58.54 -87.13
N THR A 446 -31.62 -58.65 -85.86
CA THR A 446 -32.35 -59.78 -85.27
C THR A 446 -33.62 -59.30 -84.57
N GLU A 447 -34.41 -60.21 -83.99
CA GLU A 447 -35.61 -59.87 -83.21
C GLU A 447 -35.33 -58.99 -81.97
N SER A 448 -34.08 -58.93 -81.47
CA SER A 448 -33.73 -58.17 -80.27
C SER A 448 -32.38 -57.44 -80.31
N SER A 449 -31.72 -57.40 -81.47
CA SER A 449 -30.45 -56.70 -81.65
C SER A 449 -30.25 -56.14 -83.05
N VAL A 450 -29.39 -55.13 -83.16
CA VAL A 450 -28.95 -54.54 -84.43
C VAL A 450 -27.51 -54.04 -84.30
N THR A 451 -26.72 -54.20 -85.37
CA THR A 451 -25.38 -53.64 -85.45
C THR A 451 -25.37 -52.41 -86.33
N LEU A 452 -25.00 -51.27 -85.74
CA LEU A 452 -24.74 -50.03 -86.45
C LEU A 452 -23.33 -50.03 -87.03
N TYR A 453 -23.14 -49.34 -88.15
CA TYR A 453 -21.84 -48.94 -88.66
C TYR A 453 -21.91 -47.54 -89.26
N TRP A 454 -20.79 -46.80 -89.19
CA TRP A 454 -20.68 -45.42 -89.67
C TRP A 454 -19.24 -45.05 -90.02
N THR A 455 -19.09 -44.01 -90.83
CA THR A 455 -17.82 -43.37 -91.15
C THR A 455 -17.61 -42.14 -90.23
N PRO A 456 -16.54 -42.11 -89.42
CA PRO A 456 -16.21 -40.96 -88.58
C PRO A 456 -15.98 -39.67 -89.39
N PRO A 457 -16.35 -38.50 -88.86
CA PRO A 457 -16.02 -37.21 -89.47
C PRO A 457 -14.54 -36.84 -89.28
N PRO A 458 -14.05 -35.76 -89.93
CA PRO A 458 -12.68 -35.26 -89.75
C PRO A 458 -12.34 -34.80 -88.33
N VAL A 459 -13.36 -34.48 -87.51
CA VAL A 459 -13.20 -34.15 -86.10
C VAL A 459 -13.10 -35.45 -85.27
N GLN A 460 -12.06 -35.54 -84.45
CA GLN A 460 -11.88 -36.68 -83.54
C GLN A 460 -12.69 -36.44 -82.27
N TYR A 461 -13.78 -37.18 -82.08
CA TYR A 461 -14.57 -37.16 -80.86
C TYR A 461 -13.93 -38.02 -79.76
N ASP A 462 -14.19 -37.66 -78.51
CA ASP A 462 -13.80 -38.45 -77.33
C ASP A 462 -14.77 -39.65 -77.16
N THR A 463 -16.06 -39.38 -77.33
CA THR A 463 -17.18 -40.31 -77.11
C THR A 463 -18.24 -40.13 -78.21
N TYR A 464 -18.90 -41.20 -78.64
CA TYR A 464 -20.20 -41.13 -79.33
C TYR A 464 -21.32 -41.53 -78.37
N HIS A 465 -22.39 -40.75 -78.35
CA HIS A 465 -23.65 -41.07 -77.71
C HIS A 465 -24.59 -41.59 -78.79
N ILE A 466 -25.09 -42.82 -78.62
CA ILE A 466 -25.96 -43.52 -79.55
C ILE A 466 -27.30 -43.72 -78.87
N THR A 467 -28.37 -43.12 -79.39
CA THR A 467 -29.72 -43.18 -78.80
C THR A 467 -30.70 -43.85 -79.75
N PHE A 468 -31.29 -44.96 -79.30
CA PHE A 468 -32.40 -45.64 -79.96
C PHE A 468 -33.71 -45.13 -79.36
N THR A 469 -34.62 -44.62 -80.19
CA THR A 469 -35.94 -44.12 -79.77
C THR A 469 -37.03 -44.97 -80.41
N SER A 470 -37.90 -45.60 -79.62
CA SER A 470 -39.04 -46.35 -80.16
C SER A 470 -40.06 -45.41 -80.81
N GLN A 471 -40.54 -45.74 -82.00
CA GLN A 471 -41.62 -44.99 -82.65
C GLN A 471 -43.02 -45.36 -82.10
N LYS A 472 -43.15 -46.46 -81.34
CA LYS A 472 -44.42 -46.88 -80.74
C LYS A 472 -44.66 -46.24 -79.38
N GLU A 473 -43.61 -46.09 -78.59
CA GLU A 473 -43.63 -45.43 -77.28
C GLU A 473 -42.51 -44.37 -77.26
N GLY A 474 -42.85 -43.11 -77.55
CA GLY A 474 -41.87 -42.03 -77.74
C GLY A 474 -40.99 -41.70 -76.52
N ASP A 475 -41.40 -42.13 -75.32
CA ASP A 475 -40.62 -42.03 -74.08
C ASP A 475 -39.60 -43.18 -73.92
N GLN A 476 -39.69 -44.26 -74.69
CA GLN A 476 -38.75 -45.38 -74.60
C GLN A 476 -37.47 -45.09 -75.40
N GLN A 477 -36.48 -44.53 -74.72
CA GLN A 477 -35.14 -44.26 -75.27
C GLN A 477 -34.05 -45.10 -74.59
N ILE A 478 -33.18 -45.70 -75.40
CA ILE A 478 -31.99 -46.45 -74.94
C ILE A 478 -30.75 -45.69 -75.42
N THR A 479 -29.97 -45.13 -74.51
CA THR A 479 -28.74 -44.39 -74.84
C THR A 479 -27.49 -45.14 -74.38
N SER A 480 -26.57 -45.35 -75.31
CA SER A 480 -25.28 -46.03 -75.11
C SER A 480 -24.13 -45.07 -75.41
N GLN A 481 -23.10 -45.05 -74.55
CA GLN A 481 -21.87 -44.27 -74.78
C GLN A 481 -20.74 -45.20 -75.22
N VAL A 482 -20.06 -44.84 -76.32
CA VAL A 482 -18.97 -45.62 -76.90
C VAL A 482 -17.78 -44.74 -77.23
N GLY A 483 -16.57 -45.29 -77.25
CA GLY A 483 -15.36 -44.50 -77.54
C GLY A 483 -15.37 -43.90 -78.95
N GLY A 484 -14.98 -42.64 -79.10
CA GLY A 484 -15.06 -41.87 -80.35
C GLY A 484 -14.18 -42.37 -81.52
N LYS A 485 -13.37 -43.42 -81.29
CA LYS A 485 -12.62 -44.15 -82.33
C LYS A 485 -13.39 -45.34 -82.93
N LEU A 486 -14.52 -45.74 -82.36
CA LEU A 486 -15.34 -46.82 -82.92
C LEU A 486 -16.09 -46.36 -84.16
N THR A 487 -16.31 -47.32 -85.06
CA THR A 487 -17.05 -47.17 -86.32
C THR A 487 -18.23 -48.14 -86.41
N THR A 488 -18.46 -48.94 -85.37
CA THR A 488 -19.53 -49.93 -85.28
C THR A 488 -19.92 -50.16 -83.82
N PHE A 489 -21.18 -50.49 -83.58
CA PHE A 489 -21.74 -50.78 -82.27
C PHE A 489 -22.96 -51.70 -82.40
N THR A 490 -23.05 -52.73 -81.56
CA THR A 490 -24.20 -53.65 -81.52
C THR A 490 -25.06 -53.34 -80.30
N GLN A 491 -26.30 -52.92 -80.54
CA GLN A 491 -27.31 -52.77 -79.49
C GLN A 491 -28.05 -54.10 -79.32
N THR A 492 -28.26 -54.51 -78.08
CA THR A 492 -29.04 -55.71 -77.70
C THR A 492 -30.18 -55.33 -76.76
N GLY A 493 -31.19 -56.20 -76.62
CA GLY A 493 -32.33 -55.96 -75.74
C GLY A 493 -33.40 -55.05 -76.33
N LEU A 494 -33.47 -54.95 -77.67
CA LEU A 494 -34.57 -54.28 -78.36
C LEU A 494 -35.84 -55.14 -78.32
N ALA A 495 -37.01 -54.48 -78.32
CA ALA A 495 -38.29 -55.18 -78.34
C ALA A 495 -38.66 -55.59 -79.78
N ALA A 496 -39.04 -56.85 -79.95
CA ALA A 496 -39.34 -57.43 -81.26
C ALA A 496 -40.53 -56.73 -81.95
N GLY A 497 -40.43 -56.55 -83.26
CA GLY A 497 -41.50 -55.95 -84.08
C GLY A 497 -41.78 -54.47 -83.78
N GLN A 498 -40.82 -53.73 -83.20
CA GLN A 498 -40.87 -52.27 -83.09
C GLN A 498 -39.95 -51.59 -84.11
N GLU A 499 -40.32 -50.38 -84.53
CA GLU A 499 -39.46 -49.51 -85.33
C GLU A 499 -38.73 -48.54 -84.40
N TYR A 500 -37.42 -48.39 -84.60
CA TYR A 500 -36.55 -47.55 -83.79
C TYR A 500 -35.84 -46.53 -84.68
N THR A 501 -35.94 -45.25 -84.33
CA THR A 501 -35.10 -44.20 -84.91
C THR A 501 -33.78 -44.15 -84.14
N VAL A 502 -32.65 -44.20 -84.85
CA VAL A 502 -31.33 -44.27 -84.24
C VAL A 502 -30.58 -42.97 -84.47
N THR A 503 -30.17 -42.29 -83.40
CA THR A 503 -29.34 -41.08 -83.48
C THR A 503 -27.95 -41.32 -82.93
N ILE A 504 -26.95 -40.69 -83.56
CA ILE A 504 -25.56 -40.64 -83.09
C ILE A 504 -25.12 -39.19 -82.98
N ARG A 505 -24.57 -38.81 -81.82
CA ARG A 505 -23.92 -37.51 -81.58
C ARG A 505 -22.51 -37.73 -81.01
N GLY A 506 -21.52 -37.06 -81.58
CA GLY A 506 -20.16 -37.03 -81.02
C GLY A 506 -20.03 -36.01 -79.89
N GLU A 507 -19.28 -36.34 -78.84
CA GLU A 507 -18.90 -35.43 -77.77
C GLU A 507 -17.38 -35.16 -77.83
N ILE A 508 -17.00 -33.89 -77.73
CA ILE A 508 -15.60 -33.48 -77.53
C ILE A 508 -15.56 -32.29 -76.56
N ASN A 509 -14.70 -32.36 -75.53
CA ASN A 509 -14.58 -31.33 -74.50
C ASN A 509 -15.95 -30.90 -73.89
N ARG A 510 -16.82 -31.87 -73.57
CA ARG A 510 -18.19 -31.66 -73.03
C ARG A 510 -19.14 -30.86 -73.93
N ARG A 511 -18.86 -30.78 -75.23
CA ARG A 511 -19.74 -30.16 -76.22
C ARG A 511 -20.19 -31.21 -77.23
N MET A 512 -21.49 -31.26 -77.48
CA MET A 512 -22.10 -32.17 -78.45
C MET A 512 -21.95 -31.60 -79.87
N GLY A 513 -21.55 -32.45 -80.80
CA GLY A 513 -21.54 -32.17 -82.23
C GLY A 513 -22.90 -32.31 -82.87
N THR A 514 -22.91 -32.20 -84.20
CA THR A 514 -24.12 -32.37 -85.02
C THR A 514 -24.61 -33.81 -84.93
N GLU A 515 -25.92 -33.98 -84.90
CA GLU A 515 -26.59 -35.28 -84.90
C GLU A 515 -26.60 -35.90 -86.30
N SER A 516 -26.50 -37.23 -86.32
CA SER A 516 -26.76 -38.06 -87.51
C SER A 516 -27.80 -39.11 -87.16
N THR A 517 -28.74 -39.36 -88.06
CA THR A 517 -29.90 -40.23 -87.81
C THR A 517 -30.03 -41.28 -88.92
N VAL A 518 -30.47 -42.49 -88.57
CA VAL A 518 -30.93 -43.55 -89.48
C VAL A 518 -32.21 -44.19 -88.97
#